data_AF-A0A352XWQ5-F1
#
_entry.id   AF-A0A352XWQ5-F1
#
_cell.length_a   1.000
_cell.length_b   1.000
_cell.length_c   1.000
_cell.angle_alpha   90.00
_cell.angle_beta   90.00
_cell.angle_gamma   90.00
#
_symmetry.space_group_name_H-M   'P 1'
#
loop_
_entity.id
_entity.type
_entity.pdbx_description
1 polymer ?
#
loop_
_entity_poly.entity_id
_entity_poly.type
_entity_poly.pdbx_seq_one_letter_code
_entity_poly.pdbx_strand_id
1 'polypeptide(L)' 'NVVRYGEFNDPNMGHRIAYSAEGQINRKDFGLTFNMMLDGKWVVSDEVQILIEGEFVEQPAGTASA' A
#
# COMPACT_ATOMS: atom_id res chain seq x y z
N ASN A 1 9.44 2.52 4.88
CA ASN A 1 10.03 1.27 5.40
C ASN A 1 9.36 0.10 4.69
N VAL A 2 10.06 -0.97 4.33
CA VAL A 2 9.46 -2.15 3.69
C VAL A 2 9.86 -3.39 4.48
N VAL A 3 8.88 -4.18 4.90
CA VAL A 3 9.04 -5.40 5.69
C VAL A 3 8.57 -6.59 4.87
N ARG A 4 9.41 -7.63 4.77
CA ARG A 4 9.02 -8.92 4.18
C ARG A 4 8.53 -9.83 5.30
N TYR A 5 7.26 -10.23 5.27
CA TYR A 5 6.67 -11.06 6.32
C TYR A 5 6.95 -12.55 6.17
N GLY A 6 7.28 -12.99 4.96
CA GLY A 6 7.67 -14.38 4.73
C GLY A 6 7.29 -14.87 3.34
N GLU A 7 7.70 -16.10 3.09
CA GLU A 7 7.47 -16.83 1.85
C GLU A 7 6.85 -18.17 2.21
N PHE A 8 5.72 -18.48 1.58
CA PHE A 8 5.02 -19.74 1.74
C PHE A 8 5.03 -20.46 0.40
N ASN A 9 5.63 -21.65 0.38
CA ASN A 9 5.68 -22.48 -0.82
C ASN A 9 4.85 -23.73 -0.55
N ASP A 10 3.63 -23.75 -1.08
CA ASP A 10 2.72 -24.90 -0.97
C ASP A 10 2.68 -25.63 -2.31
N PRO A 11 3.02 -26.93 -2.36
CA PRO A 11 2.97 -27.74 -3.57
C PRO A 11 1.62 -27.70 -4.32
N ASN A 12 0.52 -27.44 -3.62
CA ASN A 12 -0.83 -27.39 -4.19
C ASN A 12 -1.38 -25.97 -4.36
N MET A 13 -0.83 -24.97 -3.66
CA MET A 13 -1.33 -23.57 -3.67
C MET A 13 -0.34 -22.53 -4.19
N GLY A 14 0.79 -22.98 -4.72
CA GLY A 14 1.81 -22.15 -5.37
C GLY A 14 2.72 -21.42 -4.39
N HIS A 15 3.65 -20.67 -4.97
CA HIS A 15 4.56 -19.80 -4.23
C HIS A 15 3.88 -18.48 -3.88
N ARG A 16 3.93 -18.11 -2.60
CA ARG A 16 3.30 -16.90 -2.05
C ARG A 16 4.31 -16.10 -1.25
N ILE A 17 4.28 -14.79 -1.39
CA ILE A 17 5.15 -13.88 -0.63
C ILE A 17 4.32 -12.73 -0.09
N ALA A 18 4.50 -12.43 1.19
CA ALA A 18 3.85 -11.31 1.84
C ALA A 18 4.83 -10.17 2.13
N TYR A 19 4.41 -8.95 1.83
CA TYR A 19 5.14 -7.71 2.10
C TYR A 19 4.24 -6.68 2.79
N SER A 20 4.85 -5.88 3.66
CA SER A 20 4.31 -4.61 4.12
C SER A 20 5.22 -3.47 3.73
N ALA A 21 4.63 -2.34 3.40
CA ALA A 21 5.34 -1.09 3.21
C ALA A 21 4.63 0.03 3.96
N GLU A 22 5.42 0.86 4.62
CA GLU A 22 4.97 2.07 5.29
C GLU A 22 5.62 3.28 4.63
N GLY A 23 4.80 4.30 4.35
CA GLY A 23 5.24 5.55 3.75
C GLY A 23 4.45 6.72 4.29
N GLN A 24 4.95 7.92 4.03
CA GLN A 24 4.26 9.16 4.33
C GLN A 24 4.29 10.04 3.09
N ILE A 25 3.16 10.65 2.77
CA ILE A 25 3.05 11.59 1.66
C ILE A 25 2.46 12.91 2.14
N ASN A 26 2.74 14.00 1.43
CA ASN A 26 2.01 15.24 1.58
C ASN A 26 0.86 15.28 0.57
N ARG A 27 -0.39 15.40 1.05
CA ARG A 27 -1.58 15.42 0.18
C ARG A 27 -1.56 16.57 -0.83
N LYS A 28 -0.88 17.67 -0.51
CA LYS A 28 -0.77 18.86 -1.39
C LYS A 28 0.02 18.55 -2.67
N ASP A 29 0.97 17.61 -2.61
CA ASP A 29 1.75 17.18 -3.78
C ASP A 29 0.85 16.51 -4.84
N PHE A 30 -0.31 16.00 -4.43
CA PHE A 30 -1.32 15.36 -5.27
C PHE A 30 -2.51 16.26 -5.59
N GLY A 31 -2.41 17.57 -5.33
CA GLY A 31 -3.48 18.55 -5.60
C GLY A 31 -4.65 18.50 -4.62
N LEU A 32 -4.55 17.71 -3.54
CA LEU A 32 -5.60 17.61 -2.51
C LEU A 32 -5.46 18.75 -1.51
N THR A 33 -6.06 19.91 -1.83
CA THR A 33 -5.97 21.13 -1.02
C THR A 33 -7.20 21.40 -0.15
N PHE A 34 -8.16 20.47 -0.09
CA PHE A 34 -9.37 20.68 0.71
C PHE A 34 -8.99 20.92 2.17
N ASN A 35 -9.39 22.08 2.69
CA ASN A 35 -9.16 22.47 4.06
C ASN A 35 -10.53 22.50 4.72
N MET A 36 -10.85 21.44 5.46
CA MET A 36 -12.08 21.43 6.25
C MET A 36 -11.81 22.26 7.51
N MET A 37 -12.07 23.56 7.41
CA MET A 37 -11.94 24.50 8.53
C MET A 37 -13.20 24.36 9.39
N LEU A 38 -13.04 23.80 10.59
CA LEU A 38 -14.11 23.74 11.59
C LEU A 38 -13.72 24.68 12.73
N ASP A 39 -14.57 25.66 13.05
CA ASP A 39 -14.42 26.56 14.19
C ASP A 39 -13.05 27.26 14.30
N GLY A 40 -12.44 27.62 13.16
CA GLY A 40 -11.15 28.34 13.13
C GLY A 40 -9.94 27.49 13.53
N LYS A 41 -10.10 26.17 13.68
CA LYS A 41 -9.02 25.23 13.97
C LYS A 41 -8.71 24.38 12.73
N TRP A 42 -7.43 24.13 12.50
CA TRP A 42 -6.98 23.19 11.48
C TRP A 42 -7.33 21.76 11.92
N VAL A 43 -8.24 21.11 11.20
CA VAL A 43 -8.74 19.76 11.57
C VAL A 43 -8.02 18.64 10.81
N VAL A 44 -7.36 18.96 9.70
CA VAL A 44 -6.76 17.95 8.80
C VAL A 44 -5.28 18.24 8.58
N SER A 45 -4.43 17.25 8.83
CA SER A 45 -2.99 17.31 8.55
C SER A 45 -2.71 17.30 7.04
N ASP A 46 -1.57 17.86 6.65
CA ASP A 46 -1.07 17.72 5.28
C ASP A 46 -0.36 16.37 5.06
N GLU A 47 0.17 15.80 6.13
CA GLU A 47 0.84 14.50 6.12
C GLU A 47 -0.17 13.37 6.19
N VAL A 48 -0.04 12.41 5.27
CA VAL A 48 -0.85 11.20 5.21
C VAL A 48 0.08 10.01 5.35
N GLN A 49 -0.17 9.17 6.37
CA GLN A 49 0.49 7.89 6.50
C GLN A 49 -0.17 6.86 5.57
N ILE A 50 0.65 6.12 4.85
CA ILE A 50 0.22 5.03 3.97
C ILE A 50 0.79 3.74 4.53
N LEU A 51 -0.09 2.78 4.81
CA LEU A 51 0.26 1.40 5.09
C LEU A 51 -0.22 0.56 3.92
N ILE A 52 0.69 -0.22 3.34
CA ILE A 52 0.44 -1.14 2.25
C ILE A 52 0.74 -2.52 2.77
N GLU A 53 -0.23 -3.42 2.70
CA GLU A 53 -0.05 -4.84 2.98
C GLU A 53 -0.46 -5.62 1.73
N GLY A 54 0.41 -6.49 1.25
CA GLY A 54 0.17 -7.25 0.03
C GLY A 54 0.68 -8.68 0.14
N GLU A 55 -0.16 -9.62 -0.27
CA GLU A 55 0.21 -11.01 -0.54
C GLU A 55 0.23 -11.22 -2.05
N PHE A 56 1.35 -11.71 -2.55
CA PHE A 56 1.58 -11.96 -3.96
C PHE A 56 1.68 -13.46 -4.18
N VAL A 57 1.08 -13.95 -5.27
CA VAL A 57 1.16 -15.34 -5.71
C VAL A 57 1.89 -15.37 -7.03
N GLU A 58 2.78 -16.34 -7.22
CA GLU A 58 3.48 -16.52 -8.48
C GLU A 58 2.50 -16.81 -9.62
N GLN A 59 2.59 -16.03 -10.71
CA GLN A 59 1.78 -16.25 -11.89
C GLN A 59 2.35 -17.46 -12.67
N PRO A 60 1.55 -18.52 -12.94
CA PRO A 60 1.99 -19.58 -13.81
C PRO A 60 2.25 -19.00 -15.20
N ALA A 61 3.32 -19.44 -15.86
CA ALA A 61 3.85 -18.87 -17.12
C ALA A 61 2.88 -18.87 -18.34
N GLY A 62 1.62 -19.28 -18.18
CA GLY A 62 0.62 -19.42 -19.24
C GLY A 62 -0.45 -18.34 -19.35
N THR A 63 -0.49 -17.32 -18.48
CA THR A 63 -1.57 -16.30 -18.46
C THR A 63 -1.20 -14.92 -19.02
N ALA A 64 -0.04 -14.78 -19.68
CA ALA A 64 0.23 -13.61 -20.51
C ALA A 64 -0.40 -13.80 -21.90
N SER A 65 -1.71 -13.61 -22.00
CA SER A 65 -2.42 -13.54 -23.28
C SER A 65 -3.59 -12.57 -23.16
N ALA A 66 -3.31 -11.30 -23.41
CA ALA A 66 -4.25 -10.27 -23.83
C ALA A 66 -3.48 -9.16 -24.54
#